data_AF-A0A395IA49-F1
#
_entry.id   AF-A0A395IA49-F1
#
_cell.length_a   1.000
_cell.length_b   1.000
_cell.length_c   1.000
_cell.angle_alpha   90.00
_cell.angle_beta   90.00
_cell.angle_gamma   90.00
#
_symmetry.space_group_name_H-M   'P 1'
#
loop_
_entity.id
_entity.type
_entity.pdbx_description
1 polymer ?
#
loop_
_entity_poly.entity_id
_entity_poly.type
_entity_poly.pdbx_seq_one_letter_code
_entity_poly.pdbx_strand_id
1 'polypeptide(L)'
;MSTGHASKDGTPVRHMVLISPYEANKLHAYIRGSGAVTMHLYAPRQNQSSYPIDKLDLYTIPTKPSTRPLQIPESLRIQLNLFAGQLYISSYNEYCEICRFLGVAFTAAPEGLAVAADGFIVENQQAGAKFTKSPLRFLKVFMSQIRKDGQEIDKTHIGKILDGKLLLMADFQDRNGRAAQTMKLSLRNVR
;
A
#
# COMPACT_ATOMS: atom_id res chain seq x y z
N MET A 1 34.88 -20.26 -13.06
CA MET A 1 33.98 -19.60 -14.03
C MET A 1 32.60 -19.52 -13.39
N SER A 2 32.21 -18.33 -12.91
CA SER A 2 30.93 -18.12 -12.22
C SER A 2 29.85 -17.85 -13.26
N THR A 3 28.90 -18.77 -13.40
CA THR A 3 27.73 -18.59 -14.26
C THR A 3 26.79 -17.60 -13.58
N GLY A 4 26.92 -16.32 -13.94
CA GLY A 4 25.97 -15.29 -13.57
C GLY A 4 24.59 -15.65 -14.09
N HIS A 5 23.67 -16.01 -13.19
CA HIS A 5 22.26 -16.04 -13.50
C HIS A 5 21.80 -14.60 -13.71
N ALA A 6 21.63 -14.21 -14.97
CA ALA A 6 20.95 -12.98 -15.33
C ALA A 6 19.56 -12.98 -14.67
N SER A 7 19.32 -12.00 -13.80
CA SER A 7 17.99 -11.71 -13.28
C SER A 7 17.05 -11.58 -14.47
N LYS A 8 16.08 -12.50 -14.60
CA LYS A 8 15.08 -12.45 -15.66
C LYS A 8 14.13 -11.30 -15.35
N ASP A 9 14.43 -10.15 -15.96
CA ASP A 9 13.65 -8.93 -15.85
C ASP A 9 12.17 -9.18 -16.17
N GLY A 10 11.27 -8.69 -15.31
CA GLY A 10 9.82 -8.85 -15.42
C GLY A 10 9.21 -9.93 -14.52
N THR A 11 10.01 -10.70 -13.78
CA THR A 11 9.49 -11.66 -12.80
C THR A 11 8.96 -10.92 -11.56
N PRO A 12 7.73 -11.19 -11.08
CA PRO A 12 7.19 -10.57 -9.88
C PRO A 12 8.06 -10.84 -8.64
N VAL A 13 8.19 -9.83 -7.77
CA VAL A 13 8.86 -9.98 -6.47
C VAL A 13 8.14 -11.04 -5.64
N ARG A 14 8.89 -12.03 -5.15
CA ARG A 14 8.33 -13.13 -4.33
C ARG A 14 8.45 -12.89 -2.83
N HIS A 15 9.48 -12.16 -2.41
CA HIS A 15 9.80 -11.97 -1.00
C HIS A 15 10.19 -10.52 -0.75
N MET A 16 9.79 -10.00 0.41
CA MET A 16 10.19 -8.70 0.92
C MET A 16 10.75 -8.91 2.32
N VAL A 17 11.94 -8.38 2.58
CA VAL A 17 12.64 -8.53 3.86
C VAL A 17 12.87 -7.15 4.44
N LEU A 18 12.45 -6.96 5.68
CA LEU A 18 12.74 -5.75 6.44
C LEU A 18 14.05 -5.94 7.17
N ILE A 19 14.94 -4.97 7.02
CA ILE A 19 16.25 -4.96 7.67
C ILE A 19 16.41 -3.65 8.44
N SER A 20 17.08 -3.74 9.58
CA SER A 20 17.48 -2.59 10.37
C SER A 20 18.51 -1.73 9.62
N PRO A 21 18.67 -0.44 9.98
CA PRO A 21 19.74 0.39 9.43
C PRO A 21 21.14 -0.21 9.64
N TYR A 22 21.35 -0.93 10.75
CA TYR A 22 22.60 -1.63 11.02
C TYR A 22 22.88 -2.74 10.00
N GLU A 23 21.89 -3.63 9.78
CA GLU A 23 21.99 -4.71 8.79
C GLU A 23 22.14 -4.14 7.38
N ALA A 24 21.39 -3.10 7.03
CA ALA A 24 21.51 -2.40 5.74
C ALA A 24 22.94 -1.91 5.51
N ASN A 25 23.56 -1.27 6.51
CA ASN A 25 24.94 -0.81 6.42
C ASN A 25 25.95 -1.97 6.22
N LYS A 26 25.75 -3.09 6.91
CA LYS A 26 26.61 -4.28 6.77
C LYS A 26 26.44 -4.99 5.42
N LEU A 27 25.22 -5.06 4.91
CA LEU A 27 24.88 -5.73 3.65
C LEU A 27 25.10 -4.85 2.42
N HIS A 28 25.27 -3.53 2.61
CA HIS A 28 25.30 -2.53 1.55
C HIS A 28 26.24 -2.90 0.39
N ALA A 29 27.50 -3.26 0.68
CA ALA A 29 28.48 -3.59 -0.36
C ALA A 29 28.10 -4.85 -1.15
N TYR A 30 27.59 -5.88 -0.47
CA TYR A 30 27.15 -7.13 -1.08
C TYR A 30 25.92 -6.91 -1.98
N ILE A 31 24.94 -6.15 -1.50
CA ILE A 31 23.73 -5.84 -2.25
C ILE A 31 24.06 -5.00 -3.49
N ARG A 32 24.94 -3.99 -3.36
CA ARG A 32 25.36 -3.15 -4.49
C ARG A 32 25.93 -3.96 -5.66
N GLY A 33 26.64 -5.07 -5.39
CA GLY A 33 27.17 -5.97 -6.42
C GLY A 33 26.20 -7.07 -6.88
N SER A 34 25.00 -7.17 -6.28
CA SER A 34 24.09 -8.29 -6.52
C SER A 34 23.13 -8.04 -7.68
N GLY A 35 22.93 -9.06 -8.51
CA GLY A 35 21.86 -9.08 -9.51
C GLY A 35 20.50 -9.52 -8.95
N ALA A 36 20.49 -10.25 -7.83
CA ALA A 36 19.33 -11.00 -7.34
C ALA A 36 18.45 -10.24 -6.34
N VAL A 37 19.00 -9.23 -5.66
CA VAL A 37 18.28 -8.44 -4.66
C VAL A 37 18.41 -6.96 -4.95
N THR A 38 17.40 -6.20 -4.57
CA THR A 38 17.40 -4.74 -4.59
C THR A 38 16.98 -4.26 -3.21
N MET A 39 17.76 -3.37 -2.61
CA MET A 39 17.42 -2.69 -1.37
C MET A 39 16.72 -1.38 -1.70
N HIS A 40 15.62 -1.11 -1.01
CA HIS A 40 14.74 0.03 -1.25
C HIS A 40 14.62 0.86 0.02
N LEU A 41 14.71 2.19 -0.11
CA LEU A 41 14.31 3.09 0.97
C LEU A 41 12.78 3.17 1.05
N TYR A 42 12.25 3.16 2.26
CA TYR A 42 10.83 3.16 2.53
C TYR A 42 10.51 3.98 3.79
N ALA A 43 9.40 4.70 3.78
CA ALA A 43 8.72 5.10 5.00
C ALA A 43 7.20 5.10 4.80
N PRO A 44 6.41 4.77 5.83
CA PRO A 44 4.95 4.78 5.76
C PRO A 44 4.41 6.21 5.65
N ARG A 45 3.35 6.40 4.87
CA ARG A 45 2.69 7.72 4.74
C ARG A 45 1.86 8.06 5.99
N GLN A 46 2.46 8.84 6.88
CA GLN A 46 1.87 9.25 8.17
C GLN A 46 1.00 10.51 8.09
N ASN A 47 1.18 11.35 7.06
CA ASN A 47 0.45 12.59 6.86
C ASN A 47 -0.08 12.65 5.43
N GLN A 48 -1.32 13.13 5.25
CA GLN A 48 -1.96 13.27 3.95
C GLN A 48 -1.19 14.24 3.03
N SER A 49 -0.55 15.28 3.57
CA SER A 49 0.21 16.24 2.76
C SER A 49 1.57 15.69 2.30
N SER A 50 2.05 14.59 2.89
CA SER A 50 3.33 13.98 2.49
C SER A 50 3.22 13.29 1.14
N TYR A 51 4.29 13.38 0.36
CA TYR A 51 4.43 12.63 -0.88
C TYR A 51 4.46 11.11 -0.61
N PRO A 52 3.73 10.27 -1.37
CA PRO A 52 3.79 8.83 -1.21
C PRO A 52 5.14 8.26 -1.63
N ILE A 53 5.82 7.53 -0.74
CA ILE A 53 7.10 6.86 -0.99
C ILE A 53 7.02 5.33 -0.79
N ASP A 54 5.79 4.83 -0.71
CA ASP A 54 5.47 3.41 -0.55
C ASP A 54 5.45 2.63 -1.88
N LYS A 55 5.78 3.30 -2.99
CA LYS A 55 6.06 2.68 -4.29
C LYS A 55 7.42 1.99 -4.37
N LEU A 56 8.30 2.23 -3.38
CA LEU A 56 9.63 1.64 -3.29
C LEU A 56 10.54 2.00 -4.47
N ASP A 57 10.40 3.19 -5.03
CA ASP A 57 11.16 3.69 -6.18
C ASP A 57 12.10 4.86 -5.85
N LEU A 58 11.98 5.48 -4.67
CA LEU A 58 12.72 6.69 -4.28
C LEU A 58 14.25 6.52 -4.24
N TYR A 59 14.73 5.41 -3.67
CA TYR A 59 16.17 5.13 -3.59
C TYR A 59 16.42 3.63 -3.60
N THR A 60 17.06 3.14 -4.66
CA THR A 60 17.29 1.72 -4.90
C THR A 60 18.77 1.39 -5.03
N ILE A 61 19.19 0.30 -4.39
CA ILE A 61 20.56 -0.22 -4.44
C ILE A 61 20.53 -1.70 -4.86
N PRO A 62 21.23 -2.10 -5.93
CA PRO A 62 21.92 -1.22 -6.87
C PRO A 62 20.93 -0.34 -7.62
N THR A 63 21.37 0.85 -8.01
CA THR A 63 20.58 1.71 -8.90
C THR A 63 20.54 1.03 -10.27
N LYS A 64 19.43 0.38 -10.59
CA LYS A 64 19.26 -0.31 -11.86
C LYS A 64 18.62 0.66 -12.86
N PRO A 65 19.28 1.00 -13.97
CA PRO A 65 18.63 1.62 -15.13
C PRO A 65 17.82 0.54 -15.85
N SER A 66 16.76 0.03 -15.22
CA SER A 66 15.93 -1.00 -15.83
C SER A 66 14.90 -0.34 -16.76
N THR A 67 14.86 -0.78 -18.01
CA THR A 67 13.83 -0.39 -18.98
C THR A 67 12.42 -0.89 -18.60
N ARG A 68 12.33 -1.80 -17.63
CA ARG A 68 11.07 -2.27 -17.04
C ARG A 68 11.09 -2.20 -15.52
N PRO A 69 10.09 -1.55 -14.87
CA PRO A 69 10.03 -1.42 -13.43
C PRO A 69 9.79 -2.76 -12.73
N LEU A 70 10.38 -2.90 -11.54
CA LEU A 70 10.17 -4.04 -10.64
C LEU A 70 8.67 -4.21 -10.35
N GLN A 71 8.13 -5.41 -10.61
CA GLN A 71 6.72 -5.71 -10.35
C GLN A 71 6.57 -6.18 -8.91
N ILE A 72 6.15 -5.27 -8.04
CA ILE A 72 5.88 -5.57 -6.63
C ILE A 72 4.40 -5.96 -6.51
N PRO A 73 4.08 -7.21 -6.07
CA PRO A 73 2.71 -7.59 -5.83
C PRO A 73 2.02 -6.66 -4.82
N GLU A 74 0.80 -6.22 -5.15
CA GLU A 74 0.00 -5.34 -4.29
C GLU A 74 -0.18 -5.91 -2.88
N SER A 75 -0.37 -7.23 -2.75
CA SER A 75 -0.47 -7.89 -1.45
C SER A 75 0.77 -7.72 -0.56
N LEU A 76 1.98 -7.69 -1.12
CA LEU A 76 3.20 -7.42 -0.35
C LEU A 76 3.28 -5.94 0.07
N ARG A 77 2.89 -5.03 -0.83
CA ARG A 77 2.85 -3.59 -0.54
C ARG A 77 1.82 -3.27 0.54
N ILE A 78 0.64 -3.89 0.49
CA ILE A 78 -0.40 -3.76 1.53
C ILE A 78 0.12 -4.29 2.87
N GLN A 79 0.73 -5.49 2.90
CA GLN A 79 1.31 -6.04 4.12
C GLN A 79 2.39 -5.13 4.71
N LEU A 80 3.30 -4.60 3.87
CA LEU A 80 4.32 -3.64 4.28
C LEU A 80 3.69 -2.39 4.89
N ASN A 81 2.76 -1.77 4.18
CA ASN A 81 2.13 -0.52 4.58
C ASN A 81 1.33 -0.67 5.88
N LEU A 82 0.56 -1.76 6.00
CA LEU A 82 -0.16 -2.07 7.23
C LEU A 82 0.80 -2.35 8.38
N PHE A 83 1.81 -3.20 8.15
CA PHE A 83 2.81 -3.49 9.17
C PHE A 83 3.52 -2.23 9.63
N ALA A 84 3.92 -1.34 8.72
CA ALA A 84 4.68 -0.14 9.03
C ALA A 84 3.85 0.99 9.65
N GLY A 85 2.53 0.87 9.69
CA GLY A 85 1.68 1.89 10.28
C GLY A 85 1.24 3.01 9.33
N GLN A 86 1.21 2.77 8.01
CA GLN A 86 0.71 3.76 7.05
C GLN A 86 -0.73 4.15 7.37
N LEU A 87 -1.03 5.45 7.29
CA LEU A 87 -2.35 5.99 7.64
C LEU A 87 -3.12 6.52 6.42
N TYR A 88 -2.39 7.00 5.42
CA TYR A 88 -2.97 7.60 4.22
C TYR A 88 -2.63 6.79 2.98
N ILE A 89 -3.63 6.69 2.11
CA ILE A 89 -3.65 5.90 0.88
C ILE A 89 -3.71 6.86 -0.31
N SER A 90 -3.09 6.51 -1.43
CA SER A 90 -2.89 7.44 -2.56
C SER A 90 -4.02 7.45 -3.58
N SER A 91 -4.87 6.42 -3.62
CA SER A 91 -5.97 6.35 -4.59
C SER A 91 -7.14 5.50 -4.09
N TYR A 92 -8.31 5.72 -4.71
CA TYR A 92 -9.48 4.88 -4.48
C TYR A 92 -9.25 3.42 -4.87
N ASN A 93 -8.49 3.17 -5.94
CA ASN A 93 -8.16 1.80 -6.36
C ASN A 93 -7.35 1.06 -5.28
N GLU A 94 -6.37 1.74 -4.68
CA GLU A 94 -5.57 1.18 -3.59
C GLU A 94 -6.43 0.89 -2.34
N TYR A 95 -7.43 1.74 -2.06
CA TYR A 95 -8.43 1.46 -1.03
C TYR A 95 -9.21 0.16 -1.32
N CYS A 96 -9.68 -0.03 -2.56
CA CYS A 96 -10.37 -1.25 -2.94
C CYS A 96 -9.47 -2.49 -2.77
N GLU A 97 -8.20 -2.41 -3.16
CA GLU A 97 -7.23 -3.51 -2.98
C GLU A 97 -7.00 -3.84 -1.50
N ILE A 98 -6.89 -2.82 -0.63
CA ILE A 98 -6.76 -3.01 0.82
C ILE A 98 -8.02 -3.68 1.39
N CYS A 99 -9.20 -3.22 1.02
CA CYS A 99 -10.46 -3.82 1.45
C CYS A 99 -10.58 -5.28 1.00
N ARG A 100 -10.24 -5.60 -0.26
CA ARG A 100 -10.19 -6.98 -0.76
C ARG A 100 -9.20 -7.84 0.02
N PHE A 101 -8.00 -7.31 0.30
CA PHE A 101 -6.97 -8.00 1.07
C PHE A 101 -7.44 -8.32 2.50
N LEU A 102 -8.15 -7.37 3.14
CA LEU A 102 -8.67 -7.52 4.50
C LEU A 102 -9.99 -8.28 4.59
N GLY A 103 -10.66 -8.54 3.47
CA GLY A 103 -12.00 -9.16 3.44
C GLY A 103 -13.10 -8.22 3.92
N VAL A 104 -12.99 -6.93 3.61
CA VAL A 104 -13.92 -5.88 4.03
C VAL A 104 -14.65 -5.32 2.82
N ALA A 105 -15.92 -4.97 2.98
CA ALA A 105 -16.70 -4.33 1.94
C ALA A 105 -16.14 -2.94 1.60
N PHE A 106 -15.98 -2.65 0.31
CA PHE A 106 -15.61 -1.31 -0.21
C PHE A 106 -16.75 -0.63 -0.98
N THR A 107 -17.92 -1.26 -1.02
CA THR A 107 -19.18 -0.73 -1.52
C THR A 107 -20.29 -1.07 -0.52
N ALA A 108 -21.45 -0.43 -0.67
CA ALA A 108 -22.65 -0.91 0.03
C ALA A 108 -22.86 -2.39 -0.32
N ALA A 109 -23.18 -3.20 0.70
CA ALA A 109 -23.39 -4.63 0.53
C ALA A 109 -24.58 -4.85 -0.43
N PRO A 110 -24.41 -5.61 -1.52
CA PRO A 110 -25.53 -6.09 -2.30
C PRO A 110 -26.46 -6.94 -1.42
N GLU A 111 -27.75 -6.99 -1.75
CA GLU A 111 -28.69 -7.88 -1.07
C GLU A 111 -28.16 -9.32 -1.07
N GLY A 112 -28.11 -9.93 0.11
CA GLY A 112 -27.65 -11.32 0.29
C GLY A 112 -26.18 -11.51 0.69
N LEU A 113 -25.39 -10.44 0.89
CA LEU A 113 -24.04 -10.56 1.47
C LEU A 113 -24.08 -10.34 2.99
N ALA A 114 -23.73 -11.35 3.78
CA ALA A 114 -23.60 -11.21 5.23
C ALA A 114 -22.34 -10.41 5.59
N VAL A 115 -22.54 -9.17 6.06
CA VAL A 115 -21.47 -8.24 6.47
C VAL A 115 -21.60 -7.96 7.97
N ALA A 116 -20.48 -8.12 8.70
CA ALA A 116 -20.40 -7.78 10.11
C ALA A 116 -20.45 -6.26 10.35
N ALA A 117 -20.69 -5.82 11.59
CA ALA A 117 -20.82 -4.40 11.92
C ALA A 117 -19.57 -3.55 11.61
N ASP A 118 -18.40 -4.19 11.53
CA ASP A 118 -17.13 -3.55 11.16
C ASP A 118 -16.84 -3.60 9.64
N GLY A 119 -17.81 -4.04 8.83
CA GLY A 119 -17.68 -4.14 7.38
C GLY A 119 -17.01 -5.43 6.90
N PHE A 120 -16.62 -6.34 7.79
CA PHE A 120 -16.03 -7.61 7.41
C PHE A 120 -17.04 -8.55 6.74
N ILE A 121 -16.65 -9.14 5.62
CA ILE A 121 -17.48 -10.04 4.84
C ILE A 121 -17.38 -11.45 5.45
N VAL A 122 -18.50 -11.92 6.02
CA VAL A 122 -18.59 -13.20 6.75
C VAL A 122 -18.79 -14.36 5.79
N GLU A 123 -19.61 -14.15 4.75
CA GLU A 123 -19.94 -15.14 3.73
C GLU A 123 -19.44 -14.70 2.38
N ASN A 124 -19.13 -15.66 1.49
CA ASN A 124 -18.73 -15.35 0.12
C ASN A 124 -17.44 -14.51 0.05
N GLN A 125 -16.48 -14.77 0.96
CA GLN A 125 -15.12 -14.27 0.84
C GLN A 125 -14.57 -14.74 -0.51
N GLN A 126 -14.66 -13.87 -1.51
CA GLN A 126 -14.04 -14.07 -2.81
C GLN A 126 -12.55 -14.36 -2.59
N ALA A 127 -11.92 -15.02 -3.57
CA ALA A 127 -10.59 -15.64 -3.52
C ALA A 127 -9.37 -14.70 -3.28
N GLY A 128 -9.49 -13.71 -2.40
CA GLY A 128 -8.45 -12.74 -2.03
C GLY A 128 -8.26 -12.57 -0.52
N ALA A 129 -9.31 -12.68 0.29
CA ALA A 129 -9.21 -12.56 1.75
C ALA A 129 -8.80 -13.90 2.38
N LYS A 130 -7.77 -13.90 3.22
CA LYS A 130 -7.24 -15.12 3.89
C LYS A 130 -7.65 -15.23 5.35
N PHE A 131 -8.48 -14.31 5.84
CA PHE A 131 -8.80 -14.17 7.26
C PHE A 131 -10.09 -14.92 7.60
N THR A 132 -10.03 -15.82 8.59
CA THR A 132 -11.23 -16.53 9.10
C THR A 132 -12.04 -15.69 10.10
N LYS A 133 -11.45 -14.61 10.61
CA LYS A 133 -12.06 -13.64 11.52
C LYS A 133 -11.62 -12.24 11.12
N SER A 134 -12.45 -11.22 11.39
CA SER A 134 -12.11 -9.83 11.08
C SER A 134 -10.75 -9.42 11.67
N PRO A 135 -9.79 -8.97 10.84
CA PRO A 135 -8.50 -8.48 11.32
C PRO A 135 -8.60 -7.03 11.85
N LEU A 136 -9.73 -6.34 11.66
CA LEU A 136 -9.83 -4.89 11.84
C LEU A 136 -9.60 -4.45 13.27
N ARG A 137 -10.15 -5.16 14.25
CA ARG A 137 -9.93 -4.84 15.67
C ARG A 137 -8.46 -4.95 16.04
N PHE A 138 -7.79 -6.02 15.62
CA PHE A 138 -6.36 -6.21 15.84
C PHE A 138 -5.55 -5.08 15.19
N LEU A 139 -5.81 -4.81 13.92
CA LEU A 139 -5.14 -3.74 13.18
C LEU A 139 -5.38 -2.37 13.81
N LYS A 140 -6.60 -2.08 14.29
CA LYS A 140 -6.91 -0.81 14.97
C LYS A 140 -6.06 -0.62 16.22
N VAL A 141 -5.94 -1.65 17.05
CA VAL A 141 -5.07 -1.63 18.25
C VAL A 141 -3.60 -1.50 17.84
N PHE A 142 -3.12 -2.32 16.90
CA PHE A 142 -1.75 -2.27 16.41
C PHE A 142 -1.38 -0.89 15.85
N MET A 143 -2.24 -0.33 15.02
CA MET A 143 -2.03 0.97 14.40
C MET A 143 -2.05 2.09 15.44
N SER A 144 -3.12 2.22 16.21
CA SER A 144 -3.28 3.34 17.16
C SER A 144 -2.31 3.25 18.34
N GLN A 145 -2.20 2.08 18.98
CA GLN A 145 -1.47 1.94 20.23
C GLN A 145 0.03 1.68 20.01
N ILE A 146 0.39 0.85 19.02
CA ILE A 146 1.78 0.43 18.82
C ILE A 146 2.48 1.33 17.79
N ARG A 147 1.87 1.55 16.62
CA ARG A 147 2.49 2.35 15.55
C ARG A 147 2.35 3.86 15.74
N LYS A 148 1.30 4.28 16.43
CA LYS A 148 0.95 5.69 16.65
C LYS A 148 1.02 6.14 18.10
N ASP A 149 1.53 5.29 19.00
CA ASP A 149 1.79 5.65 20.40
C ASP A 149 0.55 6.23 21.10
N GLY A 150 -0.61 5.59 20.89
CA GLY A 150 -1.90 5.98 21.45
C GLY A 150 -2.63 7.11 20.72
N GLN A 151 -2.08 7.68 19.64
CA GLN A 151 -2.75 8.75 18.90
C GLN A 151 -4.00 8.30 18.14
N GLU A 152 -4.95 9.22 18.00
CA GLU A 152 -6.16 9.02 17.20
C GLU A 152 -5.82 8.88 15.70
N ILE A 153 -6.47 7.93 15.04
CA ILE A 153 -6.30 7.65 13.62
C ILE A 153 -7.62 7.66 12.84
N ASP A 154 -8.76 7.86 13.50
CA ASP A 154 -10.13 7.77 12.98
C ASP A 154 -10.40 8.67 11.77
N LYS A 155 -9.69 9.80 11.66
CA LYS A 155 -9.79 10.75 10.53
C LYS A 155 -8.96 10.36 9.31
N THR A 156 -8.08 9.37 9.44
CA THR A 156 -7.20 8.90 8.36
C THR A 156 -7.93 7.93 7.43
N HIS A 157 -7.40 7.66 6.24
CA HIS A 157 -8.02 6.67 5.35
C HIS A 157 -8.03 5.28 5.99
N ILE A 158 -6.91 4.87 6.59
CA ILE A 158 -6.79 3.57 7.24
C ILE A 158 -7.67 3.50 8.49
N GLY A 159 -7.72 4.55 9.31
CA GLY A 159 -8.61 4.56 10.49
C GLY A 159 -10.08 4.44 10.12
N LYS A 160 -10.53 5.12 9.05
CA LYS A 160 -11.89 4.95 8.52
C LYS A 160 -12.16 3.51 8.06
N ILE A 161 -11.22 2.87 7.37
CA ILE A 161 -11.33 1.45 6.98
C ILE A 161 -11.47 0.55 8.21
N LEU A 162 -10.65 0.78 9.24
CA LEU A 162 -10.65 0.00 10.48
C LEU A 162 -11.89 0.24 11.36
N ASP A 163 -12.62 1.34 11.11
CA ASP A 163 -13.93 1.63 11.67
C ASP A 163 -15.09 1.05 10.84
N GLY A 164 -14.80 0.35 9.74
CA GLY A 164 -15.82 -0.16 8.82
C GLY A 164 -16.50 0.91 7.96
N LYS A 165 -15.92 2.12 7.87
CA LYS A 165 -16.48 3.22 7.08
C LYS A 165 -16.11 3.06 5.61
N LEU A 166 -17.09 3.29 4.74
CA LEU A 166 -16.87 3.36 3.30
C LEU A 166 -16.16 4.66 2.93
N LEU A 167 -15.14 4.56 2.08
CA LEU A 167 -14.50 5.72 1.45
C LEU A 167 -15.07 5.90 0.05
N LEU A 168 -15.17 7.15 -0.38
CA LEU A 168 -15.63 7.52 -1.72
C LEU A 168 -14.43 7.99 -2.55
N MET A 169 -14.60 8.02 -3.88
CA MET A 169 -13.57 8.58 -4.77
C MET A 169 -13.17 10.02 -4.39
N ALA A 170 -14.11 10.81 -3.86
CA ALA A 170 -13.87 12.17 -3.41
C ALA A 170 -12.91 12.28 -2.22
N ASP A 171 -12.75 11.23 -1.39
CA ASP A 171 -11.77 11.22 -0.30
C ASP A 171 -10.31 11.23 -0.81
N PHE A 172 -10.10 10.88 -2.08
CA PHE A 172 -8.78 10.77 -2.71
C PHE A 172 -8.49 11.89 -3.71
N GLN A 173 -9.43 12.81 -3.93
CA GLN A 173 -9.21 13.95 -4.81
C GLN A 173 -8.42 15.03 -4.05
N ASP A 174 -7.27 15.42 -4.60
CA ASP A 174 -6.47 16.51 -4.05
C ASP A 174 -7.31 17.79 -3.95
N ARG A 175 -7.51 18.29 -2.72
CA ARG A 175 -8.06 19.63 -2.49
C ARG A 175 -7.14 20.74 -3.01
N ASN A 176 -5.93 20.41 -3.44
CA ASN A 176 -4.99 21.33 -4.09
C ASN A 176 -5.15 21.31 -5.61
N GLY A 177 -6.24 21.91 -6.12
CA GLY A 177 -6.33 22.73 -7.34
C GLY A 177 -5.72 22.31 -8.69
N ARG A 178 -5.00 21.18 -8.82
CA ARG A 178 -4.29 20.81 -10.06
C ARG A 178 -5.19 20.03 -11.03
N ALA A 179 -6.14 19.24 -10.53
CA ALA A 179 -7.13 18.58 -11.37
C ALA A 179 -8.11 19.57 -12.04
N ALA A 180 -8.40 20.71 -11.39
CA ALA A 180 -9.24 21.76 -11.97
C ALA A 180 -8.59 22.46 -13.17
N GLN A 181 -7.25 22.43 -13.26
CA GLN A 181 -6.52 23.03 -14.38
C GLN A 181 -6.57 22.12 -15.62
N THR A 182 -6.46 20.80 -15.45
CA THR A 182 -6.59 19.84 -16.55
C THR A 182 -7.99 19.84 -17.17
N MET A 183 -9.06 19.98 -16.37
CA MET A 183 -10.43 20.12 -16.91
C MET A 183 -10.67 21.47 -17.60
N LYS A 184 -10.10 22.58 -17.09
CA LYS A 184 -10.22 23.90 -17.74
C LYS A 184 -9.43 24.01 -19.05
N LEU A 185 -8.30 23.31 -19.18
CA LEU A 185 -7.54 23.26 -20.43
C LEU A 185 -8.23 22.41 -21.50
N SER A 186 -8.87 21.30 -21.12
CA SER A 186 -9.62 20.46 -22.08
C SER A 186 -10.88 21.15 -22.63
N LEU A 187 -11.51 22.05 -21.87
CA LEU A 187 -12.71 22.79 -22.30
C LEU A 187 -12.39 24.04 -23.14
N ARG A 188 -11.13 24.51 -23.16
CA ARG A 188 -10.68 25.62 -24.02
C ARG A 188 -10.27 25.20 -25.42
N ASN A 189 -10.00 23.91 -25.63
CA ASN A 189 -9.59 23.35 -26.93
C ASN A 189 -10.76 22.75 -27.73
N VAL A 190 -12.00 23.03 -27.31
CA VAL A 190 -13.24 22.61 -28.03
C VAL A 190 -14.06 23.84 -28.41
N ARG A 191 -13.40 24.85 -28.97
CA ARG A 191 -14.03 25.92 -29.76
C ARG A 191 -13.13 26.27 -30.93
#